data_AF-A0A9Q1J787-F1
#
_entry.id   AF-A0A9Q1J787-F1
#
_cell.length_a   1.000
_cell.length_b   1.000
_cell.length_c   1.000
_cell.angle_alpha   90.00
_cell.angle_beta   90.00
_cell.angle_gamma   90.00
#
_symmetry.space_group_name_H-M   'P 1'
#
loop_
_entity.id
_entity.type
_entity.pdbx_description
1 polymer ?
#
loop_
_entity_poly.entity_id
_entity_poly.type
_entity_poly.pdbx_seq_one_letter_code
_entity_poly.pdbx_strand_id
1 'polypeptide(L)'
;MQSLSRTVVVIALVLALTGVREVNGAPIINWDLCTESSVGLNKLAQDLANKVLGSSPRSLYNIDEQVVLVEPSDMCDPAGLKMDSKPCIKKIITALGNYSRIFRKEGLFLGSARETARKVAVTVSKLLGQLGTLFSLSLCNSNLIELNVLQAEEPQGSTVELDRTWMQYVLARYSVERLLSFSILVARVFASGNPAAHGNAPSTSCHQR
;
A
#
# COMPACT_ATOMS: atom_id res chain seq x y z
N MET A 1 21.49 -56.71 -23.70
CA MET A 1 20.70 -55.80 -22.83
C MET A 1 21.55 -54.64 -22.28
N GLN A 2 22.40 -53.98 -23.08
CA GLN A 2 23.29 -52.90 -22.60
C GLN A 2 23.12 -51.55 -23.34
N SER A 3 22.42 -51.49 -24.48
CA SER A 3 22.24 -50.24 -25.22
C SER A 3 21.10 -49.35 -24.70
N LEU A 4 20.04 -49.94 -24.16
CA LEU A 4 18.87 -49.21 -23.61
C LEU A 4 19.22 -48.36 -22.37
N SER A 5 20.19 -48.77 -21.57
CA SER A 5 20.61 -48.06 -20.36
C SER A 5 21.34 -46.74 -20.67
N ARG A 6 22.09 -46.68 -21.78
CA ARG A 6 22.85 -45.48 -22.16
C ARG A 6 21.94 -44.39 -22.73
N THR A 7 20.91 -44.76 -23.49
CA THR A 7 19.99 -43.78 -24.10
C THR A 7 19.13 -43.08 -23.04
N VAL A 8 18.68 -43.80 -22.01
CA VAL A 8 17.89 -43.25 -20.90
C VAL A 8 18.71 -42.26 -20.07
N VAL A 9 19.99 -42.56 -19.82
CA VAL A 9 20.89 -41.67 -19.07
C VAL A 9 21.19 -40.39 -19.84
N VAL A 10 21.36 -40.46 -21.17
CA VAL A 10 21.59 -39.26 -22.01
C VAL A 10 20.35 -38.37 -22.05
N ILE A 11 19.15 -38.94 -22.16
CA ILE A 11 17.90 -38.17 -22.14
C ILE A 11 17.70 -37.49 -20.78
N ALA A 12 17.99 -38.18 -19.67
CA ALA A 12 17.93 -37.60 -18.33
C ALA A 12 18.96 -36.47 -18.13
N LEU A 13 20.16 -36.58 -18.71
CA LEU A 13 21.18 -35.52 -18.64
C LEU A 13 20.81 -34.28 -19.48
N VAL A 14 20.18 -34.48 -20.64
CA VAL A 14 19.71 -33.38 -21.50
C VAL A 14 18.55 -32.63 -20.84
N LEU A 15 17.63 -33.35 -20.17
CA LEU A 15 16.54 -32.74 -19.40
C LEU A 15 17.03 -31.99 -18.14
N ALA A 16 18.15 -32.43 -17.54
CA ALA A 16 18.78 -31.72 -16.43
C ALA A 16 19.56 -30.46 -16.87
N LEU A 17 20.04 -30.42 -18.12
CA LEU A 17 20.77 -29.26 -18.69
C LEU A 17 19.85 -28.22 -19.35
N THR A 18 18.63 -28.60 -19.73
CA THR A 18 17.56 -27.63 -19.97
C THR A 18 17.00 -27.21 -18.62
N GLY A 19 17.79 -26.45 -17.87
CA GLY A 19 17.33 -25.78 -16.66
C GLY A 19 15.98 -25.15 -16.97
N VAL A 20 14.98 -25.53 -16.17
CA VAL A 20 13.67 -24.89 -16.17
C VAL A 20 13.95 -23.41 -15.95
N ARG A 21 13.98 -22.63 -17.03
CA ARG A 21 13.87 -21.19 -16.96
C ARG A 21 12.49 -21.00 -16.35
N GLU A 22 12.46 -20.77 -15.04
CA GLU A 22 11.34 -20.06 -14.45
C GLU A 22 11.21 -18.78 -15.26
N VAL A 23 10.23 -18.75 -16.17
CA VAL A 23 9.69 -17.52 -16.72
C VAL A 23 8.88 -16.91 -15.59
N ASN A 24 9.56 -16.52 -14.51
CA ASN A 24 9.03 -15.63 -13.49
C ASN A 24 8.90 -14.27 -14.17
N GLY A 25 7.84 -14.11 -14.96
CA GLY A 25 7.40 -12.80 -15.40
C GLY A 25 7.20 -11.98 -14.14
N ALA A 26 8.10 -11.02 -13.91
CA ALA A 26 7.98 -10.10 -12.80
C ALA A 26 6.55 -9.53 -12.81
N PRO A 27 5.85 -9.49 -11.67
CA PRO A 27 4.45 -9.15 -11.70
C PRO A 27 4.25 -7.76 -12.31
N ILE A 28 3.41 -7.71 -13.34
CA ILE A 28 3.26 -6.52 -14.17
C ILE A 28 2.36 -5.55 -13.41
N ILE A 29 2.95 -4.47 -12.88
CA ILE A 29 2.19 -3.34 -12.36
C ILE A 29 1.48 -2.66 -13.54
N ASN A 30 0.16 -2.56 -13.48
CA ASN A 30 -0.59 -1.70 -14.38
C ASN A 30 -0.52 -0.26 -13.84
N TRP A 31 0.47 0.49 -14.33
CA TRP A 31 0.76 1.86 -13.87
C TRP A 31 -0.39 2.83 -14.12
N ASP A 32 -1.15 2.67 -15.20
CA ASP A 32 -2.29 3.55 -15.51
C ASP A 32 -3.42 3.37 -14.49
N LEU A 33 -3.75 2.11 -14.15
CA LEU A 33 -4.75 1.79 -13.13
C LEU A 33 -4.32 2.27 -11.73
N CYS A 34 -3.03 2.16 -11.41
CA CYS A 34 -2.46 2.67 -10.16
C CYS A 34 -2.48 4.21 -10.14
N THR A 35 -2.26 4.85 -11.28
CA THR A 35 -2.34 6.32 -11.44
C THR A 35 -3.75 6.80 -11.17
N GLU A 36 -4.75 6.23 -11.85
CA GLU A 36 -6.16 6.59 -11.65
C GLU A 36 -6.56 6.45 -10.17
N SER A 37 -6.22 5.32 -9.56
CA SER A 37 -6.64 5.03 -8.19
C SER A 37 -5.88 5.84 -7.15
N SER A 38 -4.60 6.14 -7.37
CA SER A 38 -3.81 7.00 -6.47
C SER A 38 -4.23 8.46 -6.53
N VAL A 39 -4.53 8.99 -7.72
CA VAL A 39 -5.11 10.33 -7.89
C VAL A 39 -6.49 10.40 -7.23
N GLY A 40 -7.32 9.38 -7.45
CA GLY A 40 -8.63 9.26 -6.79
C GLY A 40 -8.51 9.22 -5.26
N LEU A 41 -7.54 8.47 -4.73
CA LEU A 41 -7.25 8.40 -3.30
C LEU A 41 -6.85 9.76 -2.74
N ASN A 42 -5.95 10.49 -3.42
CA ASN A 42 -5.54 11.83 -3.01
C ASN A 42 -6.72 12.80 -2.97
N LYS A 43 -7.61 12.76 -3.97
CA LYS A 43 -8.82 13.59 -3.99
C LYS A 43 -9.75 13.28 -2.80
N LEU A 44 -9.97 12.00 -2.50
CA LEU A 44 -10.78 11.58 -1.36
C LEU A 44 -10.14 11.95 -0.02
N ALA A 45 -8.80 11.83 0.08
CA ALA A 45 -8.07 12.22 1.27
C ALA A 45 -8.15 13.73 1.52
N GLN A 46 -8.10 14.56 0.48
CA GLN A 46 -8.32 16.01 0.58
C GLN A 46 -9.75 16.34 1.02
N ASP A 47 -10.77 15.71 0.42
CA ASP A 47 -12.18 15.91 0.84
C ASP A 47 -12.38 15.49 2.30
N LEU A 48 -11.79 14.37 2.72
CA LEU A 48 -11.87 13.90 4.09
C LEU A 48 -11.14 14.84 5.06
N ALA A 49 -9.95 15.32 4.67
CA ALA A 49 -9.21 16.32 5.43
C ALA A 49 -10.02 17.60 5.63
N ASN A 50 -10.69 18.09 4.60
CA ASN A 50 -11.55 19.28 4.74
C ASN A 50 -12.71 19.03 5.72
N LYS A 51 -13.29 17.83 5.72
CA LYS A 51 -14.40 17.46 6.61
C LYS A 51 -14.00 17.22 8.06
N VAL A 52 -12.81 16.65 8.29
CA VAL A 52 -12.34 16.24 9.64
C VAL A 52 -11.47 17.32 10.28
N LEU A 53 -10.62 17.98 9.49
CA LEU A 53 -9.70 19.00 9.98
C LEU A 53 -10.33 20.39 10.01
N GLY A 54 -11.23 20.68 9.07
CA GLY A 54 -11.85 22.00 8.91
C GLY A 54 -10.78 23.10 8.75
N SER A 55 -10.99 24.25 9.39
CA SER A 55 -10.01 25.34 9.47
C SER A 55 -9.06 25.20 10.68
N SER A 56 -9.15 24.09 11.43
CA SER A 56 -8.40 23.92 12.67
C SER A 56 -6.93 23.62 12.37
N PRO A 57 -5.97 24.27 13.06
CA PRO A 57 -4.55 24.05 12.84
C PRO A 57 -4.15 22.57 13.00
N ARG A 58 -3.04 22.20 12.35
CA ARG A 58 -2.48 20.85 12.46
C ARG A 58 -2.31 20.46 13.92
N SER A 59 -2.71 19.23 14.23
CA SER A 59 -2.58 18.67 15.57
C SER A 59 -1.11 18.63 15.98
N LEU A 60 -0.76 19.23 17.13
CA LEU A 60 0.58 19.13 17.74
C LEU A 60 0.75 17.86 18.59
N TYR A 61 -0.24 16.97 18.61
CA TYR A 61 -0.13 15.71 19.35
C TYR A 61 0.90 14.80 18.67
N ASN A 62 2.06 14.67 19.32
CA ASN A 62 3.12 13.76 18.93
C ASN A 62 2.72 12.36 19.40
N ILE A 63 1.87 11.69 18.62
CA ILE A 63 1.48 10.30 18.87
C ILE A 63 2.66 9.43 18.40
N ASP A 64 3.42 8.91 19.36
CA ASP A 64 4.61 8.07 19.18
C ASP A 64 4.23 6.63 18.80
N GLU A 65 3.29 6.49 17.86
CA GLU A 65 2.90 5.19 17.30
C GLU A 65 3.80 4.81 16.13
N GLN A 66 4.00 3.51 15.95
CA GLN A 66 4.67 2.90 14.80
C GLN A 66 3.90 3.20 13.51
N VAL A 67 4.02 4.44 13.01
CA VAL A 67 3.43 4.87 11.75
C VAL A 67 4.26 4.30 10.62
N VAL A 68 3.58 3.67 9.65
CA VAL A 68 4.21 3.30 8.40
C VAL A 68 4.44 4.58 7.59
N LEU A 69 5.66 5.11 7.67
CA LEU A 69 6.12 6.27 6.91
C LEU A 69 6.95 5.83 5.72
N VAL A 70 6.73 6.46 4.56
CA VAL A 70 7.65 6.32 3.42
C VAL A 70 8.89 7.18 3.72
N GLU A 71 10.02 6.51 3.83
CA GLU A 71 11.31 7.07 4.22
C GLU A 71 12.23 7.23 3.00
N PRO A 72 13.29 8.05 3.09
CA PRO A 72 14.25 8.19 1.99
C PRO A 72 14.86 6.86 1.54
N SER A 73 15.07 5.92 2.46
CA SER A 73 15.59 4.57 2.17
C SER A 73 14.63 3.69 1.36
N ASP A 74 13.36 4.07 1.25
CA ASP A 74 12.37 3.31 0.47
C ASP A 74 12.44 3.63 -1.04
N MET A 75 13.32 4.54 -1.49
CA MET A 75 13.61 4.81 -2.90
C MET A 75 12.40 5.23 -3.74
N CYS A 76 11.46 5.97 -3.13
CA CYS A 76 10.28 6.52 -3.82
C CYS A 76 10.57 7.81 -4.59
N ASP A 77 11.82 8.23 -4.70
CA ASP A 77 12.25 9.34 -5.55
C ASP A 77 12.38 8.88 -7.03
N PRO A 78 12.38 9.81 -8.00
CA PRO A 78 12.44 9.45 -9.42
C PRO A 78 13.66 8.60 -9.82
N ALA A 79 14.83 8.83 -9.21
CA ALA A 79 16.04 8.06 -9.52
C ALA A 79 15.95 6.65 -8.94
N GLY A 80 15.48 6.53 -7.69
CA GLY A 80 15.19 5.26 -7.04
C GLY A 80 14.19 4.41 -7.83
N LEU A 81 13.06 4.98 -8.21
CA LEU A 81 12.01 4.31 -8.99
C LEU A 81 12.51 3.82 -10.37
N LYS A 82 13.38 4.60 -11.02
CA LYS A 82 14.00 4.21 -12.31
C LYS A 82 14.99 3.06 -12.17
N MET A 83 15.71 3.02 -11.05
CA MET A 83 16.74 1.99 -10.77
C MET A 83 16.11 0.68 -10.31
N ASP A 84 15.29 0.72 -9.26
CA ASP A 84 14.49 -0.41 -8.77
C ASP A 84 13.26 0.13 -8.02
N SER A 85 12.07 -0.10 -8.59
CA SER A 85 10.82 0.36 -7.99
C SER A 85 10.33 -0.54 -6.85
N LYS A 86 10.87 -1.75 -6.69
CA LYS A 86 10.35 -2.74 -5.71
C LYS A 86 10.37 -2.25 -4.26
N PRO A 87 11.43 -1.59 -3.74
CA PRO A 87 11.45 -1.10 -2.36
C PRO A 87 10.30 -0.11 -2.09
N CYS A 88 10.13 0.85 -3.00
CA CYS A 88 9.08 1.86 -2.89
C CYS A 88 7.68 1.21 -2.94
N ILE A 89 7.43 0.35 -3.94
CA ILE A 89 6.13 -0.29 -4.10
C ILE A 89 5.79 -1.18 -2.91
N LYS A 90 6.77 -1.92 -2.36
CA LYS A 90 6.60 -2.71 -1.13
C LYS A 90 6.16 -1.82 0.03
N LYS A 91 6.81 -0.67 0.23
CA LYS A 91 6.46 0.25 1.30
C LYS A 91 5.06 0.85 1.14
N ILE A 92 4.69 1.22 -0.09
CA ILE A 92 3.34 1.71 -0.41
C ILE A 92 2.29 0.64 -0.08
N ILE A 93 2.53 -0.62 -0.44
CA ILE A 93 1.62 -1.73 -0.10
C ILE A 93 1.48 -1.88 1.42
N THR A 94 2.58 -1.85 2.18
CA THR A 94 2.54 -1.93 3.65
C THR A 94 1.71 -0.79 4.25
N ALA A 95 1.93 0.44 3.79
CA ALA A 95 1.19 1.62 4.28
C ALA A 95 -0.30 1.53 3.92
N LEU A 96 -0.64 1.15 2.69
CA LEU A 96 -2.02 0.94 2.26
C LEU A 96 -2.70 -0.16 3.08
N GLY A 97 -1.98 -1.24 3.42
CA GLY A 97 -2.46 -2.30 4.30
C GLY A 97 -2.87 -1.76 5.66
N ASN A 98 -2.06 -0.86 6.25
CA ASN A 98 -2.39 -0.20 7.51
C ASN A 98 -3.65 0.68 7.38
N TYR A 99 -3.70 1.55 6.37
CA TYR A 99 -4.88 2.39 6.12
C TYR A 99 -6.15 1.58 5.85
N SER A 100 -6.05 0.43 5.18
CA SER A 100 -7.20 -0.45 4.96
C SER A 100 -7.84 -0.91 6.27
N ARG A 101 -7.04 -1.11 7.33
CA ARG A 101 -7.54 -1.49 8.67
C ARG A 101 -8.17 -0.30 9.38
N ILE A 102 -7.50 0.85 9.37
CA ILE A 102 -7.97 2.09 10.01
C ILE A 102 -9.32 2.53 9.43
N PHE A 103 -9.42 2.62 8.10
CA PHE A 103 -10.60 3.18 7.43
C PHE A 103 -11.76 2.18 7.26
N ARG A 104 -11.53 0.89 7.53
CA ARG A 104 -12.62 -0.09 7.66
C ARG A 104 -13.24 -0.13 9.06
N LYS A 105 -12.57 0.41 10.08
CA LYS A 105 -13.07 0.40 11.46
C LYS A 105 -14.32 1.26 11.58
N GLU A 106 -15.43 0.64 11.97
CA GLU A 106 -16.67 1.34 12.24
C GLU A 106 -16.52 2.29 13.43
N GLY A 107 -17.23 3.41 13.39
CA GLY A 107 -17.26 4.38 14.50
C GLY A 107 -16.08 5.35 14.58
N LEU A 108 -15.01 5.18 13.78
CA LEU A 108 -13.90 6.16 13.77
C LEU A 108 -14.29 7.47 13.07
N PHE A 109 -15.12 7.40 12.03
CA PHE A 109 -15.60 8.55 11.28
C PHE A 109 -17.13 8.65 11.40
N LEU A 110 -17.60 9.82 11.82
CA LEU A 110 -19.01 10.12 12.04
C LEU A 110 -19.52 11.21 11.10
N GLY A 111 -20.84 11.37 11.01
CA GLY A 111 -21.48 12.41 10.22
C GLY A 111 -21.07 12.40 8.74
N SER A 112 -20.81 13.60 8.19
CA SER A 112 -20.46 13.79 6.77
C SER A 112 -19.11 13.17 6.37
N ALA A 113 -18.22 12.91 7.33
CA ALA A 113 -16.92 12.28 7.09
C ALA A 113 -17.04 10.76 6.85
N ARG A 114 -18.08 10.11 7.38
CA ARG A 114 -18.26 8.65 7.33
C ARG A 114 -18.29 8.11 5.90
N GLU A 115 -19.07 8.73 5.02
CA GLU A 115 -19.19 8.25 3.63
C GLU A 115 -17.91 8.48 2.83
N THR A 116 -17.22 9.60 3.04
CA THR A 116 -15.91 9.83 2.41
C THR A 116 -14.86 8.83 2.92
N ALA A 117 -14.83 8.54 4.22
CA ALA A 117 -13.95 7.53 4.79
C ALA A 117 -14.23 6.12 4.21
N ARG A 118 -15.50 5.78 3.98
CA ARG A 118 -15.88 4.53 3.31
C ARG A 118 -15.34 4.48 1.87
N LYS A 119 -15.46 5.58 1.11
CA LYS A 119 -14.89 5.68 -0.24
C LYS A 119 -13.36 5.55 -0.21
N VAL A 120 -12.68 6.18 0.76
CA VAL A 120 -11.24 5.99 0.99
C VAL A 120 -10.92 4.51 1.18
N ALA A 121 -11.63 3.80 2.07
CA ALA A 121 -11.38 2.38 2.32
C ALA A 121 -11.54 1.51 1.06
N VAL A 122 -12.55 1.80 0.24
CA VAL A 122 -12.77 1.14 -1.06
C VAL A 122 -11.61 1.42 -2.00
N THR A 123 -11.20 2.68 -2.16
CA THR A 123 -10.10 3.06 -3.06
C THR A 123 -8.75 2.52 -2.60
N VAL A 124 -8.47 2.50 -1.29
CA VAL A 124 -7.28 1.84 -0.72
C VAL A 124 -7.28 0.36 -1.07
N SER A 125 -8.42 -0.32 -0.93
CA SER A 125 -8.55 -1.75 -1.27
C SER A 125 -8.38 -1.98 -2.77
N LYS A 126 -8.92 -1.10 -3.63
CA LYS A 126 -8.74 -1.13 -5.09
C LYS A 126 -7.25 -1.00 -5.45
N LEU A 127 -6.57 0.01 -4.90
CA LEU A 127 -5.15 0.26 -5.16
C LEU A 127 -4.27 -0.90 -4.64
N LEU A 128 -4.57 -1.44 -3.47
CA LEU A 128 -3.92 -2.66 -2.96
C LEU A 128 -4.08 -3.84 -3.92
N GLY A 129 -5.28 -4.06 -4.47
CA GLY A 129 -5.51 -5.14 -5.44
C GLY A 129 -4.71 -4.94 -6.74
N GLN A 130 -4.59 -3.70 -7.20
CA GLN A 130 -3.82 -3.35 -8.40
C GLN A 130 -2.30 -3.54 -8.21
N LEU A 131 -1.81 -3.30 -7.00
CA LEU A 131 -0.41 -3.55 -6.62
C LEU A 131 -0.15 -5.00 -6.21
N GLY A 132 -1.20 -5.71 -5.77
CA GLY A 132 -1.16 -7.03 -5.14
C GLY A 132 -0.80 -8.18 -6.07
N THR A 133 -0.85 -7.99 -7.40
CA THR A 133 -0.26 -8.97 -8.34
C THR A 133 1.24 -9.18 -8.07
N LEU A 134 1.93 -8.19 -7.47
CA LEU A 134 3.33 -8.33 -7.02
C LEU A 134 3.54 -9.23 -5.81
N PHE A 135 2.52 -9.42 -4.98
CA PHE A 135 2.68 -10.01 -3.64
C PHE A 135 1.79 -11.23 -3.38
N SER A 136 0.95 -11.67 -4.33
CA SER A 136 0.30 -12.99 -4.25
C SER A 136 1.29 -14.14 -4.05
N LEU A 137 2.58 -13.98 -4.40
CA LEU A 137 3.63 -14.96 -4.12
C LEU A 137 4.29 -14.80 -2.73
N SER A 138 4.24 -13.60 -2.12
CA SER A 138 4.86 -13.33 -0.81
C SER A 138 3.88 -13.47 0.37
N LEU A 139 2.57 -13.41 0.10
CA LEU A 139 1.53 -13.68 1.09
C LEU A 139 1.28 -15.18 1.30
N CYS A 140 1.73 -16.05 0.37
CA CYS A 140 1.61 -17.51 0.52
C CYS A 140 2.75 -18.16 1.32
N ASN A 141 3.84 -17.44 1.63
CA ASN A 141 5.01 -17.97 2.37
C ASN A 141 5.24 -17.34 3.73
N SER A 142 4.40 -16.38 4.13
CA SER A 142 4.32 -16.01 5.54
C SER A 142 3.18 -16.84 6.09
N ASN A 143 3.50 -17.74 7.02
CA ASN A 143 2.51 -18.47 7.81
C ASN A 143 1.31 -17.57 8.07
N LEU A 144 0.11 -18.10 7.79
CA LEU A 144 -1.13 -17.62 8.34
C LEU A 144 -0.86 -17.07 9.75
N ILE A 145 -0.77 -15.74 9.88
CA ILE A 145 -1.31 -15.14 11.08
C ILE A 145 -2.79 -15.37 10.86
N GLU A 146 -3.20 -16.52 11.39
CA GLU A 146 -4.55 -16.91 11.67
C GLU A 146 -5.34 -15.63 11.90
N LEU A 147 -6.41 -15.48 11.11
CA LEU A 147 -7.48 -14.57 11.45
C LEU A 147 -8.07 -15.06 12.78
N ASN A 148 -7.35 -14.88 13.89
CA ASN A 148 -7.89 -14.86 15.24
C ASN A 148 -8.57 -13.51 15.43
N VAL A 149 -9.59 -13.35 14.59
CA VAL A 149 -10.78 -12.57 14.86
C VAL A 149 -11.54 -13.40 15.88
N LEU A 150 -11.76 -12.82 17.08
CA LEU A 150 -12.32 -13.43 18.29
C LEU A 150 -11.26 -14.27 19.04
N GLN A 151 -10.80 -13.98 20.26
CA GLN A 151 -11.41 -13.30 21.39
C GLN A 151 -10.33 -12.52 22.16
N ALA A 152 -10.48 -11.21 22.29
CA ALA A 152 -10.00 -10.56 23.50
C ALA A 152 -11.07 -10.86 24.55
N GLU A 153 -10.76 -11.68 25.55
CA GLU A 153 -11.63 -11.82 26.71
C GLU A 153 -11.74 -10.44 27.38
N GLU A 154 -12.91 -9.81 27.21
CA GLU A 154 -13.32 -8.67 28.02
C GLU A 154 -13.32 -9.11 29.49
N PRO A 155 -12.55 -8.46 30.39
CA PRO A 155 -12.71 -8.68 31.80
C PRO A 155 -14.14 -8.30 32.16
N GLN A 156 -14.94 -9.28 32.58
CA GLN A 156 -16.24 -9.02 33.21
C GLN A 156 -15.99 -8.33 34.55
N GLY A 157 -15.80 -7.02 34.49
CA GLY A 157 -15.53 -6.14 35.61
C GLY A 157 -16.21 -4.81 35.32
N SER A 158 -17.36 -4.62 35.97
CA SER A 158 -18.17 -3.40 35.99
C SER A 158 -17.36 -2.12 35.79
N THR A 159 -17.54 -1.39 34.70
CA THR A 159 -16.98 -0.03 34.59
C THR A 159 -17.86 0.86 33.73
N VAL A 160 -18.14 2.03 34.29
CA VAL A 160 -18.73 3.24 33.70
C VAL A 160 -18.40 3.37 32.22
N GLU A 161 -19.41 3.57 31.38
CA GLU A 161 -19.30 3.91 29.96
C GLU A 161 -18.57 5.26 29.82
N LEU A 162 -17.24 5.22 29.91
CA LEU A 162 -16.38 6.38 29.81
C LEU A 162 -16.52 6.88 28.37
N ASP A 163 -17.04 8.09 28.19
CA ASP A 163 -17.18 8.74 26.89
C ASP A 163 -15.81 8.80 26.18
N ARG A 164 -15.58 7.87 25.24
CA ARG A 164 -14.36 7.75 24.42
C ARG A 164 -14.43 8.62 23.16
N THR A 165 -15.43 9.50 23.03
CA THR A 165 -15.61 10.33 21.82
C THR A 165 -14.44 11.30 21.60
N TRP A 166 -13.80 11.81 22.66
CA TRP A 166 -12.60 12.65 22.52
C TRP A 166 -11.44 11.89 21.86
N MET A 167 -11.24 10.63 22.21
CA MET A 167 -10.18 9.79 21.65
C MET A 167 -10.48 9.45 20.19
N GLN A 168 -11.75 9.18 19.85
CA GLN A 168 -12.16 8.97 18.46
C GLN A 168 -11.86 10.20 17.59
N TYR A 169 -12.15 11.41 18.08
CA TYR A 169 -11.85 12.65 17.37
C TYR A 169 -10.35 12.82 17.10
N VAL A 170 -9.51 12.58 18.11
CA VAL A 170 -8.04 12.67 17.98
C VAL A 170 -7.52 11.64 16.97
N LEU A 171 -7.96 10.39 17.07
CA LEU A 171 -7.55 9.31 16.16
C LEU A 171 -8.00 9.58 14.71
N ALA A 172 -9.20 10.11 14.52
CA ALA A 172 -9.72 10.46 13.19
C ALA A 172 -8.88 11.56 12.54
N ARG A 173 -8.59 12.65 13.28
CA ARG A 173 -7.71 13.73 12.79
C ARG A 173 -6.34 13.21 12.42
N TYR A 174 -5.71 12.47 13.33
CA TYR A 174 -4.36 11.92 13.13
C TYR A 174 -4.30 11.02 11.88
N SER A 175 -5.25 10.11 11.75
CA SER A 175 -5.34 9.21 10.59
C SER A 175 -5.49 9.96 9.27
N VAL A 176 -6.25 11.05 9.27
CA VAL A 176 -6.52 11.85 8.06
C VAL A 176 -5.32 12.71 7.66
N GLU A 177 -4.62 13.34 8.60
CA GLU A 177 -3.40 14.10 8.32
C GLU A 177 -2.31 13.21 7.67
N ARG A 178 -2.16 11.99 8.18
CA ARG A 178 -1.19 11.02 7.66
C ARG A 178 -1.62 10.46 6.31
N LEU A 179 -2.90 10.10 6.16
CA LEU A 179 -3.45 9.67 4.87
C LEU A 179 -3.25 10.74 3.79
N LEU A 180 -3.54 12.00 4.10
CA LEU A 180 -3.37 13.10 3.16
C LEU A 180 -1.92 13.19 2.67
N SER A 181 -0.96 13.24 3.59
CA SER A 181 0.47 13.32 3.27
C SER A 181 0.93 12.12 2.44
N PHE A 182 0.53 10.91 2.84
CA PHE A 182 0.82 9.68 2.12
C PHE A 182 0.21 9.69 0.71
N SER A 183 -1.06 10.07 0.57
CA SER A 183 -1.78 10.05 -0.70
C SER A 183 -1.18 10.99 -1.75
N ILE A 184 -0.61 12.12 -1.33
CA ILE A 184 0.11 13.05 -2.21
C ILE A 184 1.36 12.36 -2.78
N LEU A 185 2.14 11.69 -1.92
CA LEU A 185 3.33 10.96 -2.34
C LEU A 185 2.98 9.84 -3.32
N VAL A 186 1.98 9.02 -2.98
CA VAL A 186 1.56 7.90 -3.82
C VAL A 186 1.04 8.38 -5.18
N ALA A 187 0.26 9.46 -5.21
CA ALA A 187 -0.19 10.05 -6.46
C ALA A 187 0.99 10.49 -7.34
N ARG A 188 2.06 11.04 -6.76
CA ARG A 188 3.26 11.45 -7.52
C ARG A 188 4.06 10.26 -8.05
N VAL A 189 4.21 9.20 -7.23
CA VAL A 189 4.91 7.98 -7.63
C VAL A 189 4.27 7.37 -8.87
N PHE A 190 2.93 7.30 -8.91
CA PHE A 190 2.24 6.69 -10.04
C PHE A 190 1.97 7.67 -11.19
N ALA A 191 1.79 8.97 -10.95
CA ALA A 191 1.46 9.96 -12.00
C ALA A 191 2.45 10.04 -13.15
N SER A 192 3.71 9.66 -12.93
CA SER A 192 4.71 9.64 -14.01
C SER A 192 4.48 8.47 -14.97
N GLY A 193 3.74 7.43 -14.58
CA GLY A 193 3.61 6.19 -15.33
C GLY A 193 4.78 5.24 -15.04
N ASN A 194 5.02 4.29 -15.94
CA ASN A 194 6.04 3.25 -15.75
C ASN A 194 7.47 3.86 -15.73
N PRO A 195 8.20 3.82 -14.59
CA PRO A 195 9.56 4.37 -14.45
C PRO A 195 10.54 3.87 -15.51
N ALA A 196 10.40 2.61 -15.93
CA ALA A 196 11.27 1.99 -16.93
C ALA A 196 11.07 2.55 -18.35
N ALA A 197 9.92 3.20 -18.62
CA ALA A 197 9.60 3.78 -19.92
C ALA A 197 10.16 5.21 -20.10
N HIS A 198 10.69 5.85 -19.05
CA HIS A 198 11.20 7.23 -19.10
C HIS A 198 12.61 7.35 -19.71
N GLY A 199 12.93 6.51 -20.70
CA GLY A 199 14.27 6.38 -21.26
C GLY A 199 14.81 7.61 -21.98
N ASN A 200 13.98 8.46 -22.59
CA ASN A 200 14.45 9.51 -23.51
C ASN A 200 13.60 10.80 -23.53
N ALA A 201 12.96 11.19 -22.43
CA ALA A 201 12.29 12.50 -22.40
C ALA A 201 13.34 13.61 -22.24
N PRO A 202 13.46 14.59 -23.16
CA PRO A 202 14.32 15.73 -22.93
C PRO A 202 13.86 16.42 -21.64
N SER A 203 14.81 16.74 -20.77
CA SER A 203 14.59 17.48 -19.54
C SER A 203 13.99 18.85 -19.87
N THR A 204 12.68 18.96 -19.94
CA THR A 204 12.01 20.25 -19.95
C THR A 204 12.19 20.85 -18.57
N SER A 205 13.14 21.77 -18.45
CA SER A 205 13.30 22.58 -17.25
C SER A 205 11.98 23.29 -16.97
N CYS A 206 11.44 23.14 -15.76
CA CYS A 206 10.36 23.99 -15.31
C CYS A 206 10.86 25.44 -15.31
N HIS A 207 10.40 26.25 -16.27
CA HIS A 207 10.51 27.69 -16.17
C HIS A 207 9.65 28.15 -14.99
N GLN A 208 10.30 28.67 -13.95
CA GLN A 208 9.62 29.43 -12.90
C GLN A 208 8.89 30.61 -13.54
N ARG A 209 7.58 30.69 -13.30
CA ARG A 209 6.82 31.94 -13.39
C ARG A 209 6.76 32.59 -12.02
#